data_AF-A0A925PCA8-F1
#
_entry.id   AF-A0A925PCA8-F1
#
_cell.length_a   1.000
_cell.length_b   1.000
_cell.length_c   1.000
_cell.angle_alpha   90.00
_cell.angle_beta   90.00
_cell.angle_gamma   90.00
#
_symmetry.space_group_name_H-M   'P 1'
#
loop_
_entity.id
_entity.type
_entity.pdbx_description
1 polymer ?
#
loop_
_entity_poly.entity_id
_entity_poly.type
_entity_poly.pdbx_seq_one_letter_code
_entity_poly.pdbx_strand_id
1 'polypeptide(L)'
;MVIMPQQDPNRPHGVNPNSLPPPSGQSTYDPGGPGRPYEAAPGSGAYVPPEAENETFSAEEIKEAGHRFFGRVSMGFARVVEYTFQRAGRPNGYILGEEAGGAFIAGLRYGEGTLYTKDAGDHRVYWQGPSVGYDFGAEGSKTMVLVYDLRSPGELFTTYPGVDGSAYFIGGVGVTFLTRGHVALAPIRSGVGLRLGANVGYLKYTREPTWNPF
;
A
#
# COMPACT_ATOMS: atom_id res chain seq x y z
N MET A 1 53.91 -28.83 30.23
CA MET A 1 54.52 -28.71 28.89
C MET A 1 53.46 -29.16 27.89
N VAL A 2 52.75 -28.22 27.28
CA VAL A 2 51.69 -28.48 26.30
C VAL A 2 52.11 -27.73 25.03
N ILE A 3 52.31 -28.49 23.97
CA ILE A 3 52.86 -28.04 22.69
C ILE A 3 51.70 -27.44 21.88
N MET A 4 51.83 -26.18 21.47
CA MET A 4 50.90 -25.54 20.53
C MET A 4 51.10 -26.14 19.13
N PRO A 5 50.05 -26.46 18.37
CA PRO A 5 50.20 -26.79 16.96
C PRO A 5 50.52 -25.51 16.16
N GLN A 6 51.62 -25.56 15.41
CA GLN A 6 51.98 -24.56 14.40
C GLN A 6 50.94 -24.53 13.27
N GLN A 7 50.56 -23.32 12.82
CA GLN A 7 49.75 -23.13 11.63
C GLN A 7 50.61 -23.30 10.37
N ASP A 8 50.09 -24.06 9.41
CA ASP A 8 50.67 -24.32 8.10
C ASP A 8 50.59 -23.06 7.20
N PRO A 9 51.71 -22.54 6.68
CA PRO A 9 51.74 -21.31 5.88
C PRO A 9 51.26 -21.46 4.43
N ASN A 10 50.85 -22.65 3.96
CA ASN A 10 50.53 -22.89 2.54
C ASN A 10 49.09 -23.36 2.26
N ARG A 11 48.09 -22.99 3.07
CA ARG A 11 46.69 -23.23 2.70
C ARG A 11 46.18 -22.23 1.64
N PRO A 12 45.77 -22.68 0.44
CA PRO A 12 45.15 -21.78 -0.54
C PRO A 12 43.79 -21.31 -0.04
N HIS A 13 43.58 -19.99 -0.08
CA HIS A 13 42.30 -19.37 0.23
C HIS A 13 41.22 -19.86 -0.75
N GLY A 14 40.17 -20.48 -0.22
CA GLY A 14 39.01 -20.93 -0.99
C GLY A 14 38.29 -19.76 -1.67
N VAL A 15 38.08 -19.89 -2.97
CA VAL A 15 37.30 -18.98 -3.82
C VAL A 15 35.82 -19.10 -3.45
N ASN A 16 35.17 -17.96 -3.23
CA ASN A 16 33.75 -17.87 -2.91
C ASN A 16 32.93 -17.94 -4.22
N PRO A 17 32.01 -18.90 -4.42
CA PRO A 17 31.37 -19.14 -5.72
C PRO A 17 30.29 -18.11 -6.13
N ASN A 18 30.05 -17.05 -5.36
CA ASN A 18 29.00 -16.06 -5.62
C ASN A 18 29.49 -14.61 -5.86
N SER A 19 30.75 -14.42 -6.27
CA SER A 19 31.18 -13.10 -6.78
C SER A 19 30.84 -12.95 -8.26
N LEU A 20 29.79 -12.18 -8.56
CA LEU A 20 29.52 -11.70 -9.92
C LEU A 20 30.72 -10.86 -10.41
N PRO A 21 31.20 -11.03 -11.66
CA PRO A 21 32.25 -10.18 -12.20
C PRO A 21 31.73 -8.73 -12.37
N PRO A 22 32.58 -7.70 -12.19
CA PRO A 22 32.20 -6.35 -12.59
C PRO A 22 31.99 -6.30 -14.11
N PRO A 23 31.03 -5.50 -14.61
CA PRO A 23 30.83 -5.37 -16.04
C PRO A 23 32.09 -4.76 -16.66
N SER A 24 32.71 -5.52 -17.55
CA SER A 24 33.82 -5.06 -18.40
C SER A 24 33.27 -4.03 -19.39
N GLY A 25 33.27 -2.75 -19.01
CA GLY A 25 33.23 -1.66 -19.95
C GLY A 25 34.56 -1.63 -20.71
N GLN A 26 34.57 -2.13 -21.93
CA GLN A 26 35.71 -1.98 -22.84
C GLN A 26 35.93 -0.48 -23.11
N SER A 27 36.98 0.08 -22.53
CA SER A 27 37.54 1.35 -22.97
C SER A 27 38.26 1.13 -24.30
N THR A 28 37.58 1.38 -25.41
CA THR A 28 38.27 1.66 -26.68
C THR A 28 38.90 3.04 -26.57
N TYR A 29 40.23 3.09 -26.51
CA TYR A 29 41.01 4.32 -26.63
C TYR A 29 40.77 4.92 -28.02
N ASP A 30 40.13 6.09 -28.09
CA ASP A 30 40.06 6.94 -29.28
C ASP A 30 40.90 8.20 -29.05
N PRO A 31 42.06 8.37 -29.72
CA PRO A 31 42.88 9.56 -29.56
C PRO A 31 42.50 10.59 -30.64
N GLY A 32 41.51 11.43 -30.37
CA GLY A 32 41.25 12.60 -31.22
C GLY A 32 39.90 13.28 -31.06
N GLY A 33 39.74 14.13 -30.04
CA GLY A 33 38.60 15.07 -30.01
C GLY A 33 38.65 16.04 -28.82
N PRO A 34 38.43 17.35 -29.02
CA PRO A 34 38.37 18.31 -27.92
C PRO A 34 37.14 18.04 -27.05
N GLY A 35 37.40 17.91 -25.74
CA GLY A 35 36.44 17.44 -24.74
C GLY A 35 35.16 18.27 -24.64
N ARG A 36 34.03 17.58 -24.62
CA ARG A 36 32.77 18.13 -24.09
C ARG A 36 32.70 17.81 -22.61
N PRO A 37 32.40 18.77 -21.72
CA PRO A 37 32.13 18.46 -20.33
C PRO A 37 30.92 17.52 -20.27
N TYR A 38 31.00 16.50 -19.42
CA TYR A 38 29.93 15.54 -19.19
C TYR A 38 28.70 16.30 -18.67
N GLU A 39 27.61 16.26 -19.42
CA GLU A 39 26.31 16.74 -18.97
C GLU A 39 25.71 15.63 -18.09
N ALA A 40 25.39 15.96 -16.82
CA ALA A 40 24.84 15.00 -15.89
C ALA A 40 23.49 14.47 -16.41
N ALA A 41 23.37 13.15 -16.54
CA ALA A 41 22.12 12.50 -16.89
C ALA A 41 21.03 12.87 -15.86
N PRO A 42 19.83 13.29 -16.28
CA PRO A 42 18.77 13.68 -15.37
C PRO A 42 18.25 12.47 -14.60
N GLY A 43 18.23 12.60 -13.27
CA GLY A 43 17.35 11.93 -12.32
C GLY A 43 17.14 10.42 -12.49
N SER A 44 17.80 9.64 -11.64
CA SER A 44 17.46 8.24 -11.39
C SER A 44 16.04 8.12 -10.79
N GLY A 45 15.01 8.12 -11.64
CA GLY A 45 13.79 7.40 -11.35
C GLY A 45 14.12 5.92 -11.34
N ALA A 46 13.77 5.21 -10.27
CA ALA A 46 13.93 3.77 -10.21
C ALA A 46 13.21 3.15 -11.43
N TYR A 47 13.94 2.40 -12.26
CA TYR A 47 13.34 1.64 -13.36
C TYR A 47 12.39 0.61 -12.77
N VAL A 48 11.08 0.80 -13.00
CA VAL A 48 10.05 -0.19 -12.67
C VAL A 48 9.89 -1.07 -13.93
N PRO A 49 10.11 -2.39 -13.86
CA PRO A 49 9.90 -3.29 -14.99
C PRO A 49 8.46 -3.17 -15.54
N PRO A 50 8.24 -3.28 -16.86
CA PRO A 50 6.92 -3.16 -17.47
C PRO A 50 5.88 -4.16 -16.92
N GLU A 51 6.31 -5.32 -16.45
CA GLU A 51 5.44 -6.33 -15.82
C GLU A 51 4.89 -5.86 -14.47
N ALA A 52 5.70 -5.16 -13.66
CA ALA A 52 5.26 -4.58 -12.40
C ALA A 52 4.26 -3.42 -12.58
N GLU A 53 4.23 -2.79 -13.77
CA GLU A 53 3.21 -1.79 -14.09
C GLU A 53 1.82 -2.41 -14.29
N ASN A 54 1.74 -3.67 -14.73
CA ASN A 54 0.47 -4.37 -14.92
C ASN A 54 -0.05 -5.01 -13.63
N GLU A 55 0.80 -5.24 -12.64
CA GLU A 55 0.44 -5.86 -11.36
C GLU A 55 -0.10 -4.86 -10.33
N THR A 56 0.08 -3.55 -10.55
CA THR A 56 -0.29 -2.51 -9.57
C THR A 56 -1.02 -1.33 -10.20
N PHE A 57 -1.94 -0.70 -9.46
CA PHE A 57 -2.66 0.50 -9.89
C PHE A 57 -1.77 1.75 -9.79
N SER A 58 -1.86 2.63 -10.78
CA SER A 58 -1.24 3.96 -10.74
C SER A 58 -2.04 4.94 -9.86
N ALA A 59 -1.43 6.06 -9.52
CA ALA A 59 -2.11 7.11 -8.75
C ALA A 59 -3.28 7.70 -9.55
N GLU A 60 -3.12 7.81 -10.86
CA GLU A 60 -4.11 8.30 -11.81
C GLU A 60 -5.32 7.36 -11.87
N GLU A 61 -5.09 6.04 -11.96
CA GLU A 61 -6.17 5.04 -11.94
C GLU A 61 -6.98 5.11 -10.63
N ILE A 62 -6.31 5.25 -9.49
CA ILE A 62 -6.97 5.38 -8.19
C ILE A 62 -7.74 6.70 -8.08
N LYS A 63 -7.13 7.82 -8.53
CA LYS A 63 -7.79 9.15 -8.54
C LYS A 63 -9.06 9.12 -9.39
N GLU A 64 -8.98 8.48 -10.55
CA GLU A 64 -10.07 8.37 -11.51
C GLU A 64 -11.19 7.41 -11.01
N ALA A 65 -10.84 6.26 -10.42
CA ALA A 65 -11.81 5.40 -9.75
C ALA A 65 -12.52 6.15 -8.60
N GLY A 66 -11.77 6.94 -7.83
CA GLY A 66 -12.30 7.76 -6.75
C GLY A 66 -13.19 8.89 -7.27
N HIS A 67 -12.86 9.50 -8.41
CA HIS A 67 -13.71 10.51 -9.05
C HIS A 67 -15.11 9.97 -9.34
N ARG A 68 -15.17 8.82 -10.02
CA ARG A 68 -16.44 8.16 -10.35
C ARG A 68 -17.19 7.74 -9.10
N PHE A 69 -16.47 7.22 -8.11
CA PHE A 69 -17.08 6.68 -6.91
C PHE A 69 -17.64 7.75 -5.96
N PHE A 70 -16.86 8.79 -5.67
CA PHE A 70 -17.27 9.90 -4.80
C PHE A 70 -18.07 10.99 -5.55
N GLY A 71 -18.23 10.86 -6.88
CA GLY A 71 -18.93 11.81 -7.74
C GLY A 71 -18.16 13.08 -8.08
N ARG A 72 -17.14 13.45 -7.28
CA ARG A 72 -16.11 14.48 -7.57
C ARG A 72 -14.83 14.18 -6.81
N VAL A 73 -13.67 14.35 -7.46
CA VAL A 73 -12.37 14.38 -6.75
C VAL A 73 -12.23 15.73 -6.07
N SER A 74 -12.20 15.73 -4.74
CA SER A 74 -11.74 16.89 -4.00
C SER A 74 -10.21 16.97 -4.02
N MET A 75 -9.67 18.18 -3.89
CA MET A 75 -8.23 18.38 -3.69
C MET A 75 -7.72 17.60 -2.47
N GLY A 76 -8.56 17.44 -1.43
CA GLY A 76 -8.26 16.62 -0.27
C GLY A 76 -8.03 15.15 -0.63
N PHE A 77 -8.91 14.57 -1.44
CA PHE A 77 -8.77 13.18 -1.89
C PHE A 77 -7.50 12.97 -2.70
N ALA A 78 -7.20 13.84 -3.66
CA ALA A 78 -5.98 13.74 -4.47
C ALA A 78 -4.71 13.74 -3.59
N ARG A 79 -4.66 14.62 -2.58
CA ARG A 79 -3.54 14.69 -1.62
C ARG A 79 -3.45 13.47 -0.71
N VAL A 80 -4.59 12.88 -0.32
CA VAL A 80 -4.61 11.63 0.43
C VAL A 80 -4.06 10.49 -0.41
N VAL A 81 -4.46 10.38 -1.69
CA VAL A 81 -3.91 9.38 -2.61
C VAL A 81 -2.39 9.57 -2.75
N GLU A 82 -1.92 10.79 -3.00
CA GLU A 82 -0.49 11.09 -3.06
C GLU A 82 0.25 10.69 -1.78
N TYR A 83 -0.30 11.03 -0.61
CA TYR A 83 0.24 10.61 0.68
C TYR A 83 0.34 9.09 0.81
N THR A 84 -0.73 8.36 0.45
CA THR A 84 -0.72 6.89 0.53
C THR A 84 0.30 6.26 -0.42
N PHE A 85 0.47 6.82 -1.62
CA PHE A 85 1.44 6.34 -2.60
C PHE A 85 2.88 6.60 -2.14
N GLN A 86 3.14 7.77 -1.55
CA GLN A 86 4.44 8.07 -0.95
C GLN A 86 4.77 7.15 0.24
N ARG A 87 3.75 6.78 1.03
CA ARG A 87 3.94 5.98 2.25
C ARG A 87 4.04 4.48 2.00
N ALA A 88 3.23 3.94 1.10
CA ALA A 88 3.04 2.49 0.92
C ALA A 88 3.32 2.01 -0.51
N GLY A 89 3.69 2.89 -1.44
CA GLY A 89 3.92 2.54 -2.84
C GLY A 89 2.62 2.39 -3.63
N ARG A 90 2.60 1.45 -4.58
CA ARG A 90 1.45 1.25 -5.49
C ARG A 90 0.56 0.11 -4.97
N PRO A 91 -0.76 0.28 -4.88
CA PRO A 91 -1.66 -0.80 -4.49
C PRO A 91 -1.86 -1.78 -5.64
N ASN A 92 -2.05 -3.07 -5.35
CA ASN A 92 -2.43 -4.09 -6.33
C ASN A 92 -3.93 -4.45 -6.25
N GLY A 93 -4.67 -3.83 -5.33
CA GLY A 93 -6.13 -3.88 -5.26
C GLY A 93 -6.73 -2.60 -4.70
N TYR A 94 -8.02 -2.38 -4.95
CA TYR A 94 -8.79 -1.37 -4.22
C TYR A 94 -10.23 -1.85 -3.99
N ILE A 95 -10.83 -1.44 -2.87
CA ILE A 95 -12.22 -1.71 -2.56
C ILE A 95 -13.01 -0.42 -2.73
N LEU A 96 -14.15 -0.49 -3.41
CA LEU A 96 -15.17 0.55 -3.41
C LEU A 96 -16.39 0.04 -2.68
N GLY A 97 -16.89 0.79 -1.71
CA GLY A 97 -18.11 0.39 -1.01
C GLY A 97 -18.64 1.40 -0.02
N GLU A 98 -19.72 1.03 0.64
CA GLU A 98 -20.50 1.92 1.49
C GLU A 98 -20.57 1.35 2.90
N GLU A 99 -20.41 2.23 3.89
CA GLU A 99 -20.66 1.93 5.29
C GLU A 99 -22.04 2.48 5.62
N ALA A 100 -22.99 1.60 5.97
CA ALA A 100 -24.38 2.03 6.18
C ALA A 100 -24.49 2.99 7.37
N GLY A 101 -25.22 4.10 7.21
CA GLY A 101 -25.31 5.17 8.21
C GLY A 101 -26.12 4.83 9.47
N GLY A 102 -26.67 3.62 9.56
CA GLY A 102 -27.24 3.01 10.76
C GLY A 102 -26.38 1.90 11.36
N ALA A 103 -25.22 1.59 10.77
CA ALA A 103 -24.31 0.52 11.20
C ALA A 103 -23.52 0.86 12.47
N PHE A 104 -23.64 2.11 12.94
CA PHE A 104 -23.12 2.61 14.20
C PHE A 104 -24.02 2.26 15.39
N ILE A 105 -24.40 0.99 15.52
CA ILE A 105 -25.08 0.47 16.70
C ILE A 105 -24.02 0.07 17.71
N ALA A 106 -24.10 0.62 18.92
CA ALA A 106 -23.24 0.25 20.05
C ALA A 106 -21.71 0.37 19.79
N GLY A 107 -21.29 1.34 18.95
CA GLY A 107 -19.86 1.59 18.69
C GLY A 107 -19.22 0.62 17.69
N LEU A 108 -20.00 -0.01 16.83
CA LEU A 108 -19.52 -0.82 15.71
C LEU A 108 -19.73 -0.11 14.36
N ARG A 109 -19.16 -0.61 13.28
CA ARG A 109 -19.44 -0.22 11.90
C ARG A 109 -19.53 -1.45 11.04
N TYR A 110 -20.32 -1.35 9.98
CA TYR A 110 -20.50 -2.39 8.98
C TYR A 110 -20.50 -1.75 7.59
N GLY A 111 -19.75 -2.32 6.69
CA GLY A 111 -19.73 -1.90 5.30
C GLY A 111 -19.68 -3.08 4.34
N GLU A 112 -20.02 -2.77 3.10
CA GLU A 112 -20.02 -3.70 2.00
C GLU A 112 -19.49 -3.03 0.74
N GLY A 113 -18.84 -3.81 -0.12
CA GLY A 113 -18.22 -3.29 -1.32
C GLY A 113 -17.67 -4.38 -2.22
N THR A 114 -16.92 -3.94 -3.22
CA THR A 114 -16.27 -4.82 -4.19
C THR A 114 -14.78 -4.53 -4.18
N LEU A 115 -13.97 -5.56 -3.97
CA LEU A 115 -12.53 -5.55 -4.23
C LEU A 115 -12.31 -5.70 -5.74
N TYR A 116 -11.58 -4.76 -6.32
CA TYR A 116 -11.04 -4.81 -7.67
C TYR A 116 -9.56 -5.14 -7.58
N THR A 117 -9.11 -6.12 -8.35
CA THR A 117 -7.69 -6.52 -8.44
C THR A 117 -7.21 -6.42 -9.89
N LYS A 118 -5.90 -6.33 -10.11
CA LYS A 118 -5.35 -6.31 -11.47
C LYS A 118 -5.43 -7.67 -12.17
N ASP A 119 -5.29 -8.76 -11.44
CA ASP A 119 -4.99 -10.10 -11.97
C ASP A 119 -5.94 -11.21 -11.47
N ALA A 120 -6.74 -10.95 -10.43
CA ALA A 120 -7.59 -11.96 -9.78
C ALA A 120 -9.10 -11.66 -9.86
N GLY A 121 -9.50 -10.66 -10.66
CA GLY A 121 -10.89 -10.25 -10.86
C GLY A 121 -11.52 -9.51 -9.66
N ASP A 122 -12.84 -9.46 -9.66
CA ASP A 122 -13.64 -8.68 -8.72
C ASP A 122 -14.29 -9.58 -7.66
N HIS A 123 -14.27 -9.15 -6.40
CA HIS A 123 -14.76 -9.94 -5.26
C HIS A 123 -15.69 -9.12 -4.37
N ARG A 124 -16.83 -9.68 -3.98
CA ARG A 124 -17.67 -9.07 -2.95
C ARG A 124 -16.95 -9.13 -1.61
N VAL A 125 -16.97 -8.03 -0.87
CA VAL A 125 -16.30 -7.89 0.41
C VAL A 125 -17.23 -7.21 1.39
N TYR A 126 -17.25 -7.70 2.61
CA TYR A 126 -17.90 -7.08 3.75
C TYR A 126 -16.85 -6.76 4.80
N TRP A 127 -17.07 -5.71 5.59
CA TRP A 127 -16.19 -5.42 6.71
C TRP A 127 -16.94 -4.92 7.92
N GLN A 128 -16.36 -5.20 9.09
CA GLN A 128 -16.89 -4.80 10.38
C GLN A 128 -15.76 -4.35 11.30
N GLY A 129 -16.06 -3.49 12.26
CA GLY A 129 -15.10 -3.15 13.30
C GLY A 129 -15.63 -2.13 14.29
N PRO A 130 -14.81 -1.70 15.26
CA PRO A 130 -15.17 -0.58 16.13
C PRO A 130 -15.37 0.70 15.33
N SER A 131 -16.26 1.54 15.84
CA SER A 131 -16.47 2.91 15.40
C SER A 131 -16.28 3.89 16.54
N VAL A 132 -15.69 5.04 16.21
CA VAL A 132 -15.58 6.19 17.10
C VAL A 132 -16.47 7.30 16.58
N GLY A 133 -17.75 7.27 16.94
CA GLY A 133 -18.67 8.35 16.64
C GLY A 133 -20.06 7.90 16.24
N TYR A 134 -20.96 8.87 16.31
CA TYR A 134 -22.34 8.83 15.82
C TYR A 134 -22.41 9.61 14.50
N ASP A 135 -21.49 9.33 13.57
CA ASP A 135 -21.46 10.01 12.27
C ASP A 135 -22.63 9.47 11.44
N PHE A 136 -23.80 10.07 11.70
CA PHE A 136 -25.09 9.72 11.12
C PHE A 136 -25.31 10.49 9.82
N GLY A 137 -25.65 9.76 8.77
CA GLY A 137 -26.38 10.26 7.61
C GLY A 137 -27.27 9.13 7.13
N ALA A 138 -28.52 9.40 6.78
CA ALA A 138 -29.48 8.36 6.37
C ALA A 138 -29.03 7.55 5.15
N GLU A 139 -28.03 8.03 4.42
CA GLU A 139 -27.56 7.52 3.12
C GLU A 139 -26.24 6.71 3.20
N GLY A 140 -25.66 6.54 4.40
CA GLY A 140 -24.36 5.88 4.56
C GLY A 140 -23.17 6.72 4.08
N SER A 141 -21.97 6.19 4.26
CA SER A 141 -20.72 6.86 3.86
C SER A 141 -19.94 6.02 2.86
N LYS A 142 -19.51 6.66 1.77
CA LYS A 142 -18.65 6.04 0.77
C LYS A 142 -17.24 5.87 1.33
N THR A 143 -16.67 4.69 1.15
CA THR A 143 -15.32 4.31 1.57
C THR A 143 -14.58 3.68 0.39
N MET A 144 -13.38 4.18 0.12
CA MET A 144 -12.43 3.52 -0.78
C MET A 144 -11.30 2.94 0.06
N VAL A 145 -10.91 1.68 -0.14
CA VAL A 145 -9.77 1.09 0.57
C VAL A 145 -8.70 0.74 -0.44
N LEU A 146 -7.49 1.30 -0.31
CA LEU A 146 -6.35 0.83 -1.11
C LEU A 146 -5.76 -0.42 -0.47
N VAL A 147 -5.46 -1.42 -1.28
CA VAL A 147 -4.96 -2.73 -0.85
C VAL A 147 -3.58 -2.96 -1.46
N TYR A 148 -2.60 -3.25 -0.61
CA TYR A 148 -1.19 -3.39 -0.97
C TYR A 148 -0.69 -4.80 -0.66
N ASP A 149 0.18 -5.30 -1.55
CA ASP A 149 0.83 -6.61 -1.44
C ASP A 149 -0.16 -7.78 -1.22
N LEU A 150 -1.35 -7.71 -1.83
CA LEU A 150 -2.33 -8.80 -1.79
C LEU A 150 -1.94 -9.88 -2.82
N ARG A 151 -1.49 -11.05 -2.38
CA ARG A 151 -1.05 -12.12 -3.30
C ARG A 151 -2.19 -12.98 -3.79
N SER A 152 -3.27 -13.05 -3.01
CA SER A 152 -4.52 -13.65 -3.42
C SER A 152 -5.70 -12.95 -2.75
N PRO A 153 -6.89 -12.91 -3.38
CA PRO A 153 -8.09 -12.35 -2.76
C PRO A 153 -8.41 -12.99 -1.40
N GLY A 154 -8.00 -14.24 -1.19
CA GLY A 154 -8.20 -14.97 0.06
C GLY A 154 -7.51 -14.34 1.27
N GLU A 155 -6.38 -13.67 1.08
CA GLU A 155 -5.61 -13.04 2.17
C GLU A 155 -6.37 -11.87 2.80
N LEU A 156 -7.26 -11.22 2.04
CA LEU A 156 -8.07 -10.11 2.52
C LEU A 156 -9.04 -10.52 3.64
N PHE A 157 -9.52 -11.76 3.66
CA PHE A 157 -10.65 -12.14 4.53
C PHE A 157 -10.20 -12.51 5.94
N THR A 158 -9.76 -11.50 6.69
CA THR A 158 -9.24 -11.62 8.05
C THR A 158 -9.34 -10.29 8.81
N THR A 159 -8.82 -10.25 10.03
CA THR A 159 -8.82 -9.05 10.88
C THR A 159 -7.50 -8.29 10.76
N TYR A 160 -7.60 -7.02 10.37
CA TYR A 160 -6.50 -6.08 10.22
C TYR A 160 -6.50 -5.05 11.35
N PRO A 161 -5.56 -5.11 12.30
CA PRO A 161 -5.37 -4.07 13.30
C PRO A 161 -4.87 -2.77 12.67
N GLY A 162 -5.26 -1.65 13.26
CA GLY A 162 -4.79 -0.33 12.90
C GLY A 162 -3.35 -0.10 13.30
N VAL A 163 -2.67 0.70 12.49
CA VAL A 163 -1.30 1.16 12.74
C VAL A 163 -1.37 2.47 13.52
N ASP A 164 -0.71 2.51 14.68
CA ASP A 164 -0.64 3.70 15.52
C ASP A 164 -0.07 4.91 14.77
N GLY A 165 -0.69 6.07 14.96
CA GLY A 165 -0.24 7.33 14.35
C GLY A 165 -0.32 7.38 12.82
N SER A 166 -1.03 6.44 12.17
CA SER A 166 -1.13 6.38 10.71
C SER A 166 -2.24 7.25 10.11
N ALA A 167 -3.01 7.93 10.96
CA ALA A 167 -4.10 8.78 10.51
C ALA A 167 -3.57 10.05 9.83
N TYR A 168 -4.06 10.33 8.63
CA TYR A 168 -3.80 11.57 7.90
C TYR A 168 -5.12 12.13 7.38
N PHE A 169 -5.35 13.43 7.53
CA PHE A 169 -6.59 14.08 7.09
C PHE A 169 -6.31 15.46 6.51
N ILE A 170 -6.93 15.72 5.37
CA ILE A 170 -6.79 16.99 4.67
C ILE A 170 -8.04 17.27 3.85
N GLY A 171 -8.57 18.49 3.98
CA GLY A 171 -9.68 18.97 3.14
C GLY A 171 -10.94 18.09 3.19
N GLY A 172 -11.30 17.55 4.37
CA GLY A 172 -12.50 16.72 4.53
C GLY A 172 -12.33 15.25 4.15
N VAL A 173 -11.11 14.81 3.83
CA VAL A 173 -10.78 13.42 3.49
C VAL A 173 -9.74 12.89 4.46
N GLY A 174 -9.99 11.72 5.02
CA GLY A 174 -9.09 11.05 5.94
C GLY A 174 -8.69 9.65 5.49
N VAL A 175 -7.49 9.23 5.87
CA VAL A 175 -6.98 7.87 5.71
C VAL A 175 -6.39 7.38 7.02
N THR A 176 -6.48 6.08 7.25
CA THR A 176 -5.74 5.33 8.29
C THR A 176 -5.09 4.12 7.64
N PHE A 177 -4.05 3.55 8.25
CA PHE A 177 -3.45 2.29 7.79
C PHE A 177 -3.80 1.14 8.73
N LEU A 178 -4.13 0.00 8.16
CA LEU A 178 -4.29 -1.28 8.84
C LEU A 178 -3.31 -2.28 8.24
N THR A 179 -2.74 -3.19 9.03
CA THR A 179 -1.75 -4.16 8.50
C THR A 179 -1.92 -5.53 9.12
N ARG A 180 -1.67 -6.57 8.32
CA ARG A 180 -1.55 -7.94 8.81
C ARG A 180 -0.54 -8.70 7.95
N GLY A 181 0.55 -9.15 8.59
CA GLY A 181 1.66 -9.76 7.85
C GLY A 181 2.23 -8.75 6.87
N HIS A 182 2.21 -9.09 5.58
CA HIS A 182 2.72 -8.25 4.49
C HIS A 182 1.64 -7.37 3.85
N VAL A 183 0.36 -7.69 4.05
CA VAL A 183 -0.75 -6.94 3.46
C VAL A 183 -1.02 -5.67 4.25
N ALA A 184 -1.11 -4.53 3.55
CA ALA A 184 -1.52 -3.26 4.12
C ALA A 184 -2.83 -2.78 3.46
N LEU A 185 -3.68 -2.15 4.27
CA LEU A 185 -4.93 -1.54 3.85
C LEU A 185 -4.92 -0.06 4.22
N ALA A 186 -5.37 0.80 3.31
CA ALA A 186 -5.53 2.23 3.55
C ALA A 186 -7.00 2.65 3.30
N PRO A 187 -7.89 2.51 4.29
CA PRO A 187 -9.26 3.02 4.17
C PRO A 187 -9.30 4.55 4.10
N ILE A 188 -9.78 5.08 2.98
CA ILE A 188 -9.97 6.49 2.66
C ILE A 188 -11.48 6.83 2.72
N ARG A 189 -11.82 7.86 3.50
CA ARG A 189 -13.19 8.31 3.74
C ARG A 189 -13.32 9.82 3.53
N SER A 190 -14.44 10.24 2.95
CA SER A 190 -14.84 11.65 2.86
C SER A 190 -15.95 11.97 3.86
N GLY A 191 -15.84 13.06 4.60
CA GLY A 191 -16.90 13.50 5.50
C GLY A 191 -16.49 14.62 6.47
N VAL A 192 -17.48 15.39 6.92
CA VAL A 192 -17.35 16.36 8.01
C VAL A 192 -17.56 15.60 9.32
N GLY A 193 -16.60 15.62 10.25
CA GLY A 193 -16.70 14.89 11.53
C GLY A 193 -15.57 13.91 11.81
N LEU A 194 -14.69 13.67 10.84
CA LEU A 194 -13.50 12.83 10.98
C LEU A 194 -12.58 13.35 12.11
N ARG A 195 -12.53 12.60 13.22
CA ARG A 195 -11.66 12.90 14.35
C ARG A 195 -10.29 12.27 14.11
N LEU A 196 -9.28 13.11 13.93
CA LEU A 196 -7.88 12.69 13.97
C LEU A 196 -7.51 12.33 15.41
N GLY A 197 -6.96 11.13 15.63
CA GLY A 197 -6.27 10.80 16.88
C GLY A 197 -6.89 9.74 17.80
N ALA A 198 -8.00 9.08 17.43
CA ALA A 198 -8.62 8.02 18.27
C ALA A 198 -8.89 6.69 17.53
N ASN A 199 -8.51 6.57 16.26
CA ASN A 199 -8.93 5.46 15.38
C ASN A 199 -7.91 4.30 15.33
N VAL A 200 -7.40 3.85 16.47
CA VAL A 200 -6.68 2.57 16.53
C VAL A 200 -7.71 1.49 16.89
N GLY A 201 -8.37 0.99 15.86
CA GLY A 201 -9.27 -0.15 15.96
C GLY A 201 -8.76 -1.28 15.07
N TYR A 202 -9.66 -2.15 14.65
CA TYR A 202 -9.41 -3.12 13.60
C TYR A 202 -10.51 -3.03 12.54
N LEU A 203 -10.30 -3.67 11.40
CA LEU A 203 -11.38 -4.08 10.50
C LEU A 203 -11.25 -5.57 10.24
N LYS A 204 -12.34 -6.29 10.47
CA LYS A 204 -12.52 -7.67 10.03
C LYS A 204 -13.15 -7.64 8.66
N TYR A 205 -12.54 -8.31 7.70
CA TYR A 205 -13.04 -8.45 6.33
C TYR A 205 -13.54 -9.87 6.12
N THR A 206 -14.72 -10.00 5.51
CA THR A 206 -15.39 -11.29 5.31
C THR A 206 -15.95 -11.44 3.88
N ARG A 207 -16.04 -12.69 3.42
CA ARG A 207 -16.68 -13.03 2.14
C ARG A 207 -18.19 -12.88 2.16
N GLU A 208 -18.78 -13.12 3.34
CA GLU A 208 -20.22 -13.10 3.58
C GLU A 208 -20.53 -12.04 4.64
N PRO A 209 -21.72 -11.42 4.60
CA PRO A 209 -22.11 -10.45 5.60
C PRO A 209 -22.25 -11.13 6.96
N THR A 210 -21.71 -10.51 8.01
CA THR A 210 -21.83 -11.01 9.39
C THR A 210 -22.04 -9.88 10.38
N TRP A 211 -22.81 -10.19 11.42
CA TRP A 211 -22.99 -9.32 12.59
C TRP A 211 -21.89 -9.50 13.63
N ASN A 212 -21.05 -10.54 13.54
CA ASN A 212 -19.98 -10.78 14.50
C ASN A 212 -18.67 -10.10 14.04
N PRO A 213 -18.22 -9.01 14.72
CA PRO A 213 -17.01 -8.29 14.33
C PRO A 213 -15.71 -9.00 14.77
N PHE A 214 -15.77 -10.08 15.54
CA PHE A 214 -14.60 -10.81 16.07
C PHE A 214 -14.30 -12.09 15.31
#